data_AF-A0A3D0S737-F1
#
_entry.id   AF-A0A3D0S737-F1
#
_cell.length_a   1.000
_cell.length_b   1.000
_cell.length_c   1.000
_cell.angle_alpha   90.00
_cell.angle_beta   90.00
_cell.angle_gamma   90.00
#
_symmetry.space_group_name_H-M   'P 1'
#
loop_
_entity.id
_entity.type
_entity.pdbx_description
1 polymer ?
#
loop_
_entity_poly.entity_id
_entity_poly.type
_entity_poly.pdbx_seq_one_letter_code
_entity_poly.pdbx_strand_id
1 'polypeptide(L)'
;EMLAREDESTQALLQTWAGTEAKGRAGGVKAKQGQPVPRLREADAGTHAADLAGMPSADLAQLIQDLTDQMKGAAAELQFEVAARLRDEISELKKELRQMMEATK
;
A
#
# COMPACT_ATOMS: atom_id res chain seq x y z
N GLU A 1 17.86 12.05 -4.02
CA GLU A 1 16.79 12.32 -5.03
C GLU A 1 15.82 11.15 -5.24
N MET A 2 16.28 9.89 -5.23
CA MET A 2 15.42 8.71 -5.48
C MET A 2 14.28 8.53 -4.47
N LEU A 3 14.55 8.63 -3.16
CA LEU A 3 13.54 8.43 -2.10
C LEU A 3 12.37 9.43 -2.18
N ALA A 4 12.65 10.68 -2.56
CA ALA A 4 11.63 11.72 -2.69
C ALA A 4 10.66 11.42 -3.84
N ARG A 5 11.16 10.92 -4.98
CA ARG A 5 10.31 10.51 -6.10
C ARG A 5 9.40 9.34 -5.75
N GLU A 6 9.91 8.38 -4.97
CA GLU A 6 9.12 7.23 -4.54
C GLU A 6 7.98 7.67 -3.62
N ASP A 7 8.24 8.64 -2.73
CA ASP A 7 7.22 9.24 -1.86
C ASP A 7 6.15 9.99 -2.65
N GLU A 8 6.57 10.88 -3.56
CA GLU A 8 5.66 11.61 -4.45
C GLU A 8 4.77 10.64 -5.24
N SER A 9 5.36 9.54 -5.73
CA SER A 9 4.61 8.51 -6.45
C SER A 9 3.59 7.78 -5.56
N THR A 10 3.94 7.51 -4.29
CA THR A 10 3.00 6.89 -3.34
C THR A 10 1.88 7.85 -3.00
N GLN A 11 2.19 9.11 -2.67
CA GLN A 11 1.17 10.11 -2.38
C GLN A 11 0.24 10.37 -3.57
N ALA A 12 0.79 10.48 -4.79
CA ALA A 12 -0.03 10.64 -5.99
C ALA A 12 -0.98 9.46 -6.21
N LEU A 13 -0.52 8.22 -5.95
CA LEU A 13 -1.36 7.05 -6.05
C LEU A 13 -2.47 7.05 -4.99
N LEU A 14 -2.12 7.33 -3.73
CA LEU A 14 -3.08 7.37 -2.62
C LEU A 14 -4.12 8.49 -2.82
N GLN A 15 -3.72 9.64 -3.34
CA GLN A 15 -4.64 10.73 -3.69
C GLN A 15 -5.59 10.31 -4.83
N THR A 16 -5.07 9.64 -5.86
CA THR A 16 -5.88 9.13 -6.97
C THR A 16 -6.88 8.09 -6.46
N TRP A 17 -6.42 7.15 -5.64
CA TRP A 17 -7.27 6.15 -4.99
C TRP A 17 -8.35 6.81 -4.12
N ALA A 18 -7.99 7.75 -3.25
CA ALA A 18 -8.94 8.46 -2.40
C ALA A 18 -10.00 9.22 -3.23
N GLY A 19 -9.62 9.78 -4.37
CA GLY A 19 -10.55 10.40 -5.32
C GLY A 19 -11.49 9.40 -5.99
N THR A 20 -11.02 8.19 -6.32
CA THR A 20 -11.85 7.12 -6.88
C THR A 20 -12.80 6.49 -5.85
N GLU A 21 -12.35 6.26 -4.62
CA GLU A 21 -13.19 5.80 -3.51
C GLU A 21 -14.23 6.85 -3.09
N ALA A 22 -13.87 8.14 -3.06
CA ALA A 22 -14.83 9.21 -2.79
C ALA A 22 -15.97 9.24 -3.83
N LYS A 23 -15.67 8.84 -5.09
CA LYS A 23 -16.66 8.68 -6.15
C LYS A 23 -17.50 7.40 -5.98
N GLY A 24 -16.90 6.32 -5.47
CA GLY A 24 -17.59 5.07 -5.11
C GLY A 24 -18.48 5.17 -3.86
N ARG A 25 -18.12 6.02 -2.89
CA ARG A 25 -18.87 6.24 -1.64
C ARG A 25 -20.20 6.97 -1.82
N ALA A 26 -20.48 7.50 -3.01
CA ALA A 26 -21.82 7.92 -3.39
C ALA A 26 -22.83 6.75 -3.39
N GLY A 27 -22.35 5.49 -3.42
CA GLY A 27 -23.10 4.28 -3.05
C GLY A 27 -22.59 3.75 -1.72
N GLY A 28 -23.32 4.00 -0.63
CA GLY A 28 -22.80 3.85 0.73
C GLY A 28 -22.39 2.43 1.14
N VAL A 29 -21.21 2.32 1.75
CA VAL A 29 -20.86 1.24 2.69
C VAL A 29 -20.13 1.85 3.89
N LYS A 30 -20.67 1.60 5.09
CA LYS A 30 -20.14 2.11 6.36
C LYS A 30 -18.90 1.30 6.74
N ALA A 31 -17.77 1.98 6.95
CA ALA A 31 -16.55 1.38 7.47
C ALA A 31 -16.81 0.83 8.89
N LYS A 32 -16.60 -0.47 9.09
CA LYS A 32 -16.67 -1.10 10.40
C LYS A 32 -15.26 -1.30 10.94
N GLN A 33 -15.13 -0.87 12.18
CA GLN A 33 -13.93 -0.64 12.97
C GLN A 33 -13.17 -1.93 13.33
N GLY A 34 -11.84 -1.90 13.13
CA GLY A 34 -10.84 -2.67 13.87
C GLY A 34 -10.56 -4.09 13.36
N GLN A 35 -9.42 -4.29 12.69
CA GLN A 35 -8.80 -5.60 12.55
C GLN A 35 -7.27 -5.52 12.71
N PRO A 36 -6.63 -6.57 13.27
CA PRO A 36 -5.26 -6.53 13.75
C PRO A 36 -4.25 -6.55 12.60
N VAL A 37 -3.20 -5.74 12.72
CA VAL A 37 -2.07 -5.72 11.78
C VAL A 37 -1.44 -7.12 11.66
N PRO A 38 -1.37 -7.72 10.46
CA PRO A 38 -0.70 -9.00 10.28
C PRO A 38 0.81 -8.83 10.46
N ARG A 39 1.43 -9.60 11.37
CA ARG A 39 2.89 -9.75 11.40
C ARG A 39 3.31 -10.66 10.24
N LEU A 40 4.05 -10.09 9.30
CA LEU A 40 4.57 -10.76 8.12
C LEU A 40 5.48 -11.94 8.51
N ARG A 41 5.12 -13.15 8.06
CA ARG A 41 5.94 -14.35 8.10
C ARG A 41 6.47 -14.60 6.68
N GLU A 42 7.78 -14.79 6.55
CA GLU A 42 8.47 -15.08 5.29
C GLU A 42 7.82 -16.27 4.55
N ALA A 43 7.17 -16.04 3.41
CA ALA A 43 7.07 -16.98 2.30
C ALA A 43 6.30 -16.40 1.09
N ASP A 44 6.94 -16.52 -0.07
CA ASP A 44 6.39 -16.64 -1.42
C ASP A 44 5.55 -15.49 -2.02
N ALA A 45 6.15 -14.82 -3.01
CA ALA A 45 5.58 -13.70 -3.76
C ALA A 45 4.29 -14.04 -4.54
N GLY A 46 3.96 -15.32 -4.73
CA GLY A 46 2.71 -15.74 -5.40
C GLY A 46 1.49 -15.83 -4.48
N THR A 47 1.68 -15.98 -3.16
CA THR A 47 0.57 -16.14 -2.21
C THR A 47 0.04 -14.79 -1.72
N HIS A 48 0.90 -13.77 -1.68
CA HIS A 48 0.53 -12.42 -1.26
C HIS A 48 -0.59 -11.82 -2.11
N ALA A 49 -0.59 -11.98 -3.43
CA ALA A 49 -1.64 -11.40 -4.27
C ALA A 49 -3.04 -11.92 -3.91
N ALA A 50 -3.20 -13.18 -3.52
CA ALA A 50 -4.51 -13.74 -3.13
C ALA A 50 -4.96 -13.26 -1.74
N ASP A 51 -4.05 -13.17 -0.77
CA ASP A 51 -4.34 -12.62 0.56
C ASP A 51 -4.63 -11.10 0.50
N LEU A 52 -3.99 -10.38 -0.42
CA LEU A 52 -4.22 -8.95 -0.68
C LEU A 52 -5.48 -8.71 -1.51
N ALA A 53 -5.84 -9.61 -2.44
CA ALA A 53 -7.08 -9.52 -3.21
C ALA A 53 -8.35 -9.69 -2.35
N GLY A 54 -8.23 -10.37 -1.20
CA GLY A 54 -9.30 -10.45 -0.19
C GLY A 54 -9.37 -9.24 0.75
N MET A 55 -8.34 -8.39 0.77
CA MET A 55 -8.25 -7.22 1.62
C MET A 55 -9.00 -6.03 0.98
N PRO A 56 -9.74 -5.21 1.74
CA PRO A 56 -10.29 -3.97 1.23
C PRO A 56 -9.19 -3.07 0.64
N SER A 57 -9.45 -2.44 -0.51
CA SER A 57 -8.48 -1.51 -1.14
C SER A 57 -8.04 -0.38 -0.21
N ALA A 58 -8.88 0.00 0.77
CA ALA A 58 -8.56 0.94 1.83
C ALA A 58 -7.48 0.44 2.80
N ASP A 59 -7.54 -0.84 3.20
CA ASP A 59 -6.54 -1.43 4.10
C ASP A 59 -5.20 -1.56 3.37
N LEU A 60 -5.22 -1.89 2.08
CA LEU A 60 -4.03 -1.92 1.22
C LEU A 60 -3.40 -0.53 1.06
N ALA A 61 -4.21 0.50 0.83
CA ALA A 61 -3.75 1.88 0.77
C ALA A 61 -3.10 2.34 2.08
N GLN A 62 -3.68 1.97 3.23
CA GLN A 62 -3.10 2.27 4.54
C GLN A 62 -1.77 1.52 4.76
N LEU A 63 -1.70 0.24 4.40
CA LEU A 63 -0.47 -0.54 4.51
C LEU A 63 0.67 0.04 3.68
N ILE A 64 0.39 0.49 2.45
CA ILE A 64 1.37 1.17 1.60
C ILE A 64 1.92 2.44 2.28
N GLN A 65 1.06 3.21 2.95
CA GLN A 65 1.47 4.41 3.68
C GLN A 65 2.39 4.04 4.86
N ASP A 66 1.97 3.07 5.69
CA ASP A 66 2.72 2.64 6.88
C ASP A 66 4.10 2.06 6.51
N LEU A 67 4.19 1.30 5.42
CA LEU A 67 5.47 0.76 4.94
C LEU A 67 6.36 1.85 4.34
N THR A 68 5.76 2.86 3.68
CA THR A 68 6.52 4.02 3.17
C THR A 68 7.15 4.81 4.31
N ASP A 69 6.43 4.99 5.41
CA ASP A 69 6.96 5.68 6.59
C ASP A 69 8.04 4.86 7.30
N GLN A 70 7.89 3.52 7.38
CA GLN A 70 8.94 2.63 7.88
C GLN A 70 10.20 2.66 7.00
N MET A 71 10.05 2.67 5.66
CA MET A 71 11.17 2.79 4.72
C MET A 71 11.93 4.10 4.94
N LYS A 72 11.22 5.21 5.15
CA LYS A 72 11.83 6.51 5.46
C LYS A 72 12.58 6.49 6.79
N GLY A 73 12.00 5.86 7.81
CA GLY A 73 12.67 5.63 9.10
C GLY A 73 13.98 4.86 8.93
N ALA A 74 13.93 3.72 8.23
CA ALA A 74 15.13 2.92 7.93
C ALA A 74 16.17 3.70 7.14
N ALA A 75 15.76 4.50 6.15
CA ALA A 75 16.66 5.35 5.38
C ALA A 75 17.29 6.47 6.23
N ALA A 76 16.53 7.06 7.16
CA ALA A 76 17.04 8.06 8.11
C ALA A 76 18.07 7.45 9.08
N GLU A 77 17.90 6.18 9.45
CA GLU A 77 18.84 5.40 10.26
C GLU A 77 20.02 4.79 9.46
N LEU A 78 20.18 5.15 8.18
CA LEU A 78 21.21 4.63 7.27
C LEU A 78 21.11 3.10 7.01
N GLN A 79 19.97 2.50 7.27
CA GLN A 79 19.68 1.08 7.00
C GLN A 79 19.24 0.87 5.55
N PHE A 80 20.15 1.08 4.60
CA PHE A 80 19.82 1.08 3.17
C PHE A 80 19.37 -0.27 2.62
N GLU A 81 19.83 -1.38 3.18
CA GLU A 81 19.38 -2.72 2.78
C GLU A 81 17.91 -2.95 3.14
N VAL A 82 17.52 -2.55 4.36
CA VAL A 82 16.13 -2.63 4.83
C VAL A 82 15.24 -1.70 4.02
N ALA A 83 15.68 -0.45 3.80
CA ALA A 83 14.96 0.51 2.99
C ALA A 83 14.79 0.04 1.53
N ALA A 84 15.80 -0.61 0.94
CA ALA A 84 15.71 -1.16 -0.40
C ALA A 84 14.67 -2.30 -0.49
N ARG A 85 14.68 -3.23 0.48
CA ARG A 85 13.66 -4.29 0.55
C ARG A 85 12.25 -3.72 0.67
N LEU A 86 12.06 -2.76 1.58
CA LEU A 86 10.77 -2.11 1.78
C LEU A 86 10.31 -1.37 0.52
N ARG A 87 11.22 -0.75 -0.23
CA ARG A 87 10.90 -0.09 -1.51
C ARG A 87 10.36 -1.07 -2.54
N ASP A 88 11.00 -2.23 -2.68
CA ASP A 88 10.58 -3.25 -3.65
C ASP A 88 9.19 -3.80 -3.27
N GLU A 89 8.94 -4.02 -1.98
CA GLU A 89 7.63 -4.45 -1.46
C GLU A 89 6.54 -3.41 -1.69
N ILE A 90 6.81 -2.13 -1.38
CA ILE A 90 5.90 -1.01 -1.66
C ILE A 90 5.59 -0.94 -3.17
N SER A 91 6.57 -1.19 -4.02
CA SER A 91 6.39 -1.14 -5.48
C SER A 91 5.43 -2.21 -5.98
N GLU A 92 5.47 -3.41 -5.41
CA GLU A 92 4.51 -4.48 -5.73
C GLU A 92 3.11 -4.16 -5.18
N LEU A 93 2.99 -3.71 -3.92
CA LEU A 93 1.69 -3.31 -3.35
C LEU A 93 1.02 -2.18 -4.14
N LYS A 94 1.79 -1.23 -4.65
CA LYS A 94 1.29 -0.15 -5.52
C LYS A 94 0.77 -0.67 -6.86
N LYS A 95 1.33 -1.75 -7.41
CA LYS A 95 0.81 -2.38 -8.62
C LYS A 95 -0.51 -3.09 -8.32
N GLU A 96 -0.57 -3.83 -7.21
CA GLU A 96 -1.79 -4.51 -6.77
C GLU A 96 -2.94 -3.52 -6.56
N LEU A 97 -2.70 -2.41 -5.85
CA LEU A 97 -3.73 -1.39 -5.63
C LEU A 97 -4.26 -0.81 -6.95
N ARG A 98 -3.40 -0.58 -7.94
CA ARG A 98 -3.82 -0.14 -9.27
C ARG A 98 -4.68 -1.18 -9.99
N GLN A 99 -4.28 -2.45 -9.95
CA GLN A 99 -5.07 -3.54 -10.56
C GLN A 99 -6.45 -3.66 -9.91
N MET A 100 -6.55 -3.54 -8.58
CA MET A 100 -7.84 -3.52 -7.89
C MET A 100 -8.70 -2.32 -8.27
N MET A 101 -8.10 -1.12 -8.38
CA MET A 101 -8.79 0.09 -8.85
C MET A 101 -9.31 -0.07 -10.28
N GLU A 102 -8.51 -0.67 -11.18
CA GLU A 102 -8.92 -0.93 -12.57
C GLU A 102 -10.00 -2.00 -12.67
N ALA A 103 -9.93 -3.05 -11.84
CA ALA A 103 -10.96 -4.09 -11.77
C ALA A 103 -12.29 -3.59 -11.19
N THR A 104 -12.26 -2.53 -10.37
CA THR A 104 -13.45 -1.94 -9.72
C THR A 104 -14.03 -0.76 -10.52
N LYS A 105 -13.35 -0.30 -11.57
CA LYS A 105 -13.79 0.81 -12.44
C LYS A 105 -14.85 0.38 -13.45
#